data_AF-A0A150PHC1-F1
#
_entry.id   AF-A0A150PHC1-F1
#
_cell.length_a   1.000
_cell.length_b   1.000
_cell.length_c   1.000
_cell.angle_alpha   90.00
_cell.angle_beta   90.00
_cell.angle_gamma   90.00
#
_symmetry.space_group_name_H-M   'P 1'
#
loop_
_entity.id
_entity.type
_entity.pdbx_description
1 polymer ?
#
loop_
_entity_poly.entity_id
_entity_poly.type
_entity_poly.pdbx_seq_one_letter_code
_entity_poly.pdbx_strand_id
1 'polypeptide(L)'
;PGACSELTSHHIYTVSSYSELYSFHPATLDFRFIGQFECAAPVDRWRIEAVSPLSMAVDRSGVAWIESQSGRLARLDIETGVCEPVMSPPGNDPLWRFGMAFASDGVPGEETLYLREALLGGTRDEADPVRALAMFDAGSRTARPLGVGEGGDADLTGTGDGRLFGFVKGAPGEPASLSEYDKRTGATLSRTPLSGVSIHDAASWAFATWGGAFYFFVKNPDPVERITSSVYRYDPGSGAPPELLRDDLSAEVIGAGVSTCAPTVIPQ
;
A
#
# COMPACT_ATOMS: atom_id res chain seq x y z
N PRO A 1 13.22 -11.35 -14.23
CA PRO A 1 12.44 -10.15 -14.58
C PRO A 1 11.27 -10.51 -15.51
N GLY A 2 10.03 -10.39 -15.03
CA GLY A 2 8.82 -10.65 -15.82
C GLY A 2 8.49 -9.49 -16.77
N ALA A 3 7.97 -9.82 -17.96
CA ALA A 3 7.42 -8.82 -18.87
C ALA A 3 6.11 -8.24 -18.31
N CYS A 4 5.82 -6.97 -18.61
CA CYS A 4 4.53 -6.38 -18.23
C CYS A 4 3.38 -7.10 -18.94
N SER A 5 2.29 -7.33 -18.20
CA SER A 5 1.08 -8.00 -18.67
C SER A 5 -0.14 -7.14 -18.33
N GLU A 6 -1.29 -7.48 -18.90
CA GLU A 6 -2.58 -6.86 -18.53
C GLU A 6 -2.83 -6.90 -17.02
N LEU A 7 -2.50 -8.03 -16.39
CA LEU A 7 -2.60 -8.24 -14.94
C LEU A 7 -1.76 -7.20 -14.20
N THR A 8 -0.55 -6.87 -14.67
CA THR A 8 0.34 -5.94 -13.99
C THR A 8 0.25 -4.48 -14.46
N SER A 9 -0.58 -4.16 -15.46
CA SER A 9 -0.64 -2.79 -16.02
C SER A 9 -2.00 -2.11 -15.93
N HIS A 10 -3.10 -2.84 -15.82
CA HIS A 10 -4.45 -2.25 -15.94
C HIS A 10 -5.19 -2.05 -14.61
N HIS A 11 -4.76 -2.71 -13.54
CA HIS A 11 -5.49 -2.75 -12.29
C HIS A 11 -4.66 -2.26 -11.11
N ILE A 12 -5.34 -1.63 -10.16
CA ILE A 12 -4.91 -1.56 -8.77
C ILE A 12 -5.50 -2.79 -8.08
N TYR A 13 -4.69 -3.55 -7.36
CA TYR A 13 -5.19 -4.64 -6.52
C TYR A 13 -5.39 -4.12 -5.11
N THR A 14 -6.42 -4.60 -4.43
CA THR A 14 -6.67 -4.25 -3.03
C THR A 14 -6.94 -5.47 -2.19
N VAL A 15 -6.62 -5.40 -0.90
CA VAL A 15 -6.94 -6.44 0.08
C VAL A 15 -7.81 -5.90 1.20
N SER A 16 -8.64 -6.78 1.77
CA SER A 16 -9.43 -6.51 2.97
C SER A 16 -8.85 -7.22 4.21
N SER A 17 -9.31 -6.83 5.39
CA SER A 17 -8.97 -7.50 6.66
C SER A 17 -9.48 -8.96 6.73
N TYR A 18 -10.38 -9.35 5.83
CA TYR A 18 -10.94 -10.71 5.71
C TYR A 18 -10.15 -11.63 4.79
N SER A 19 -8.93 -11.23 4.38
CA SER A 19 -8.09 -11.94 3.42
C SER A 19 -8.76 -12.14 2.06
N GLU A 20 -9.45 -11.11 1.60
CA GLU A 20 -10.09 -11.06 0.30
C GLU A 20 -9.26 -10.17 -0.63
N LEU A 21 -9.05 -10.64 -1.86
CA LEU A 21 -8.38 -9.91 -2.92
C LEU A 21 -9.41 -9.36 -3.91
N TYR A 22 -9.24 -8.09 -4.27
CA TYR A 22 -10.05 -7.40 -5.25
C TYR A 22 -9.16 -6.75 -6.31
N SER A 23 -9.74 -6.48 -7.48
CA SER A 23 -9.20 -5.61 -8.51
C SER A 23 -10.04 -4.35 -8.62
N PHE A 24 -9.39 -3.21 -8.82
CA PHE A 24 -9.99 -1.92 -9.11
C PHE A 24 -9.43 -1.42 -10.45
N HIS A 25 -10.32 -1.20 -11.43
CA HIS A 25 -9.94 -0.66 -12.73
C HIS A 25 -10.15 0.87 -12.74
N PRO A 26 -9.08 1.69 -12.75
CA PRO A 26 -9.22 3.10 -12.40
C PRO A 26 -9.97 3.96 -13.44
N ALA A 27 -10.00 3.53 -14.70
CA ALA A 27 -10.70 4.27 -15.77
C ALA A 27 -12.21 3.97 -15.82
N THR A 28 -12.65 2.81 -15.32
CA THR A 28 -14.07 2.39 -15.36
C THR A 28 -14.71 2.36 -13.98
N LEU A 29 -13.91 2.51 -12.92
CA LEU A 29 -14.32 2.36 -11.52
C LEU A 29 -14.90 0.98 -11.20
N ASP A 30 -14.59 -0.03 -12.02
CA ASP A 30 -14.99 -1.41 -11.77
C ASP A 30 -14.21 -1.95 -10.58
N PHE A 31 -14.93 -2.45 -9.57
CA PHE A 31 -14.37 -3.00 -8.35
C PHE A 31 -14.85 -4.44 -8.20
N ARG A 32 -13.94 -5.38 -8.41
CA ARG A 32 -14.28 -6.78 -8.60
C ARG A 32 -13.55 -7.66 -7.59
N PHE A 33 -14.32 -8.45 -6.86
CA PHE A 33 -13.81 -9.55 -6.04
C PHE A 33 -13.12 -10.61 -6.91
N ILE A 34 -11.90 -10.97 -6.54
CA ILE A 34 -11.11 -12.02 -7.19
C ILE A 34 -11.27 -13.32 -6.42
N GLY A 35 -11.04 -13.28 -5.11
CA GLY A 35 -11.09 -14.47 -4.27
C GLY A 35 -10.65 -14.20 -2.85
N GLN A 36 -10.91 -15.17 -1.97
CA GLN A 36 -10.32 -15.21 -0.64
C GLN A 36 -9.03 -16.02 -0.69
N PHE A 37 -8.00 -15.61 0.05
CA PHE A 37 -6.72 -16.30 0.13
C PHE A 37 -6.42 -16.73 1.57
N GLU A 38 -5.59 -17.76 1.71
CA GLU A 38 -5.12 -18.24 3.01
C GLU A 38 -3.61 -18.41 2.97
N CYS A 39 -2.89 -17.44 3.51
CA CYS A 39 -1.43 -17.49 3.65
C CYS A 39 -1.11 -17.93 5.08
N ALA A 40 -1.05 -19.24 5.32
CA ALA A 40 -0.91 -19.80 6.65
C ALA A 40 0.42 -20.54 6.82
N ALA A 41 1.07 -20.34 7.97
CA ALA A 41 2.30 -21.05 8.34
C ALA A 41 2.19 -21.64 9.76
N PRO A 42 2.66 -22.86 10.00
CA PRO A 42 2.90 -23.33 11.37
C PRO A 42 3.93 -22.43 12.05
N VAL A 43 3.56 -21.82 13.18
CA VAL A 43 4.48 -21.05 14.03
C VAL A 43 5.08 -21.89 15.15
N ASP A 44 4.36 -22.91 15.58
CA ASP A 44 4.84 -23.96 16.48
C ASP A 44 3.99 -25.24 16.30
N ARG A 45 4.22 -26.26 17.13
CA ARG A 45 3.57 -27.58 16.99
C ARG A 45 2.04 -27.56 17.14
N TRP A 46 1.45 -26.50 17.71
CA TRP A 46 0.02 -26.44 18.00
C TRP A 46 -0.67 -25.20 17.44
N ARG A 47 0.05 -24.34 16.73
CA ARG A 47 -0.45 -23.05 16.27
C ARG A 47 -0.07 -22.80 14.81
N ILE A 48 -1.09 -22.47 14.03
CA ILE A 48 -0.98 -21.97 12.66
C ILE A 48 -1.28 -20.47 12.72
N GLU A 49 -0.39 -19.67 12.13
CA GLU A 49 -0.62 -18.25 11.93
C GLU A 49 -1.06 -18.04 10.48
N ALA A 50 -2.26 -17.51 10.30
CA ALA A 50 -2.73 -16.99 9.02
C ALA A 50 -2.36 -15.51 8.92
N VAL A 51 -2.08 -15.04 7.70
CA VAL A 51 -1.89 -13.61 7.43
C VAL A 51 -3.14 -12.84 7.88
N SER A 52 -2.93 -11.75 8.61
CA SER A 52 -3.97 -10.77 8.93
C SER A 52 -3.56 -9.46 8.25
N PRO A 53 -4.09 -9.15 7.06
CA PRO A 53 -3.56 -8.06 6.22
C PRO A 53 -3.52 -6.70 6.91
N LEU A 54 -2.46 -5.92 6.64
CA LEU A 54 -2.28 -4.55 7.12
C LEU A 54 -1.79 -3.57 6.02
N SER A 55 -1.02 -4.06 5.04
CA SER A 55 -0.62 -3.34 3.82
C SER A 55 -0.40 -4.35 2.67
N MET A 56 -0.33 -3.87 1.43
CA MET A 56 -0.04 -4.69 0.25
C MET A 56 0.78 -3.93 -0.80
N ALA A 57 1.74 -4.61 -1.43
CA ALA A 57 2.44 -4.16 -2.63
C ALA A 57 2.29 -5.23 -3.73
N VAL A 58 2.36 -4.85 -5.01
CA VAL A 58 2.31 -5.80 -6.13
C VAL A 58 3.60 -5.68 -6.93
N ASP A 59 4.28 -6.80 -7.14
CA ASP A 59 5.49 -6.84 -7.96
C ASP A 59 5.17 -6.97 -9.46
N ARG A 60 6.18 -6.79 -10.30
CA ARG A 60 6.08 -6.87 -11.76
C ARG A 60 5.74 -8.24 -12.32
N SER A 61 5.85 -9.29 -11.51
CA SER A 61 5.42 -10.63 -11.89
C SER A 61 3.96 -10.91 -11.54
N GLY A 62 3.25 -9.96 -10.92
CA GLY A 62 1.85 -10.18 -10.52
C GLY A 62 1.72 -10.92 -9.20
N VAL A 63 2.74 -10.84 -8.34
CA VAL A 63 2.66 -11.36 -6.97
C VAL A 63 2.33 -10.21 -6.03
N ALA A 64 1.25 -10.38 -5.27
CA ALA A 64 0.91 -9.53 -4.15
C ALA A 64 1.76 -9.91 -2.94
N TRP A 65 2.55 -8.96 -2.45
CA TRP A 65 3.24 -9.03 -1.17
C TRP A 65 2.32 -8.41 -0.14
N ILE A 66 2.01 -9.14 0.93
CA ILE A 66 1.01 -8.74 1.94
C ILE A 66 1.68 -8.67 3.30
N GLU A 67 1.61 -7.53 3.95
CA GLU A 67 2.04 -7.36 5.33
C GLU A 67 0.93 -7.84 6.26
N SER A 68 1.31 -8.55 7.31
CA SER A 68 0.42 -8.95 8.39
C SER A 68 0.49 -7.99 9.59
N GLN A 69 -0.54 -8.02 10.43
CA GLN A 69 -0.55 -7.39 11.74
C GLN A 69 0.53 -7.90 12.72
N SER A 70 1.33 -8.90 12.36
CA SER A 70 2.51 -9.35 13.11
C SER A 70 3.83 -8.84 12.51
N GLY A 71 3.78 -7.99 11.48
CA GLY A 71 4.95 -7.46 10.77
C GLY A 71 5.60 -8.47 9.84
N ARG A 72 4.95 -9.61 9.61
CA ARG A 72 5.39 -10.67 8.69
C ARG A 72 4.87 -10.40 7.28
N LEU A 73 5.61 -10.87 6.28
CA LEU A 73 5.20 -10.78 4.87
C LEU A 73 4.64 -12.13 4.38
N ALA A 74 3.65 -12.09 3.49
CA ALA A 74 3.20 -13.22 2.69
C ALA A 74 3.31 -12.87 1.20
N ARG A 75 3.32 -13.89 0.34
CA ARG A 75 3.35 -13.72 -1.12
C ARG A 75 2.20 -14.51 -1.74
N LEU A 76 1.34 -13.83 -2.47
CA LEU A 76 0.17 -14.37 -3.15
C LEU A 76 0.32 -14.15 -4.65
N ASP A 77 0.34 -15.22 -5.42
CA ASP A 77 0.24 -15.13 -6.87
C ASP A 77 -1.20 -14.74 -7.26
N ILE A 78 -1.36 -13.56 -7.87
CA ILE A 78 -2.69 -12.98 -8.14
C ILE A 78 -3.46 -13.78 -9.19
N GLU A 79 -2.74 -14.35 -10.18
CA GLU A 79 -3.36 -15.07 -11.29
C GLU A 79 -3.91 -16.42 -10.83
N THR A 80 -3.13 -17.14 -10.03
CA THR A 80 -3.43 -18.52 -9.62
C THR A 80 -4.08 -18.60 -8.24
N GLY A 81 -3.98 -17.56 -7.42
CA GLY A 81 -4.43 -17.54 -6.03
C GLY A 81 -3.54 -18.35 -5.09
N VAL A 82 -2.39 -18.86 -5.55
CA VAL A 82 -1.46 -19.63 -4.71
C VAL A 82 -0.81 -18.68 -3.70
N CYS A 83 -1.03 -18.93 -2.41
CA CYS A 83 -0.35 -18.20 -1.35
C CYS A 83 0.79 -18.98 -0.69
N GLU A 84 1.97 -18.37 -0.66
CA GLU A 84 3.11 -18.87 0.09
C GLU A 84 2.94 -18.62 1.59
N PRO A 85 3.49 -19.50 2.46
CA PRO A 85 3.47 -19.29 3.90
C PRO A 85 4.14 -17.97 4.30
N VAL A 86 3.62 -17.34 5.37
CA VAL A 86 4.22 -16.10 5.93
C VAL A 86 5.70 -16.30 6.26
N MET A 87 6.54 -15.35 5.83
CA MET A 87 7.97 -15.31 6.16
C MET A 87 8.22 -14.62 7.51
N SER A 88 9.43 -14.72 8.04
CA SER A 88 9.81 -13.98 9.25
C SER A 88 9.66 -12.46 9.05
N PRO A 89 9.44 -11.68 10.12
CA PRO A 89 9.46 -10.22 10.00
C PRO A 89 10.78 -9.73 9.39
N PRO A 90 10.74 -8.72 8.50
CA PRO A 90 11.94 -8.18 7.88
C PRO A 90 12.78 -7.33 8.86
N GLY A 91 12.19 -6.85 9.96
CA GLY A 91 12.86 -6.10 11.02
C GLY A 91 12.99 -6.91 12.33
N ASN A 92 13.84 -6.43 13.23
CA ASN A 92 14.06 -7.05 14.55
C ASN A 92 13.06 -6.57 15.62
N ASP A 93 12.33 -5.48 15.36
CA ASP A 93 11.33 -4.96 16.27
C ASP A 93 9.98 -5.65 16.02
N PRO A 94 9.44 -6.42 16.99
CA PRO A 94 8.17 -7.14 16.83
C PRO A 94 6.95 -6.23 16.72
N LEU A 95 7.06 -4.94 17.10
CA LEU A 95 5.99 -3.94 16.98
C LEU A 95 6.03 -3.19 15.65
N TRP A 96 7.11 -3.35 14.88
CA TRP A 96 7.28 -2.64 13.63
C TRP A 96 6.28 -3.13 12.59
N ARG A 97 5.44 -2.20 12.14
CA ARG A 97 4.60 -2.37 10.95
C ARG A 97 5.02 -1.41 9.87
N PHE A 98 4.53 -1.63 8.66
CA PHE A 98 4.94 -0.82 7.54
C PHE A 98 3.95 -0.80 6.39
N GLY A 99 3.74 0.41 5.85
CA GLY A 99 3.27 0.55 4.47
C GLY A 99 4.36 0.11 3.50
N MET A 100 4.00 -0.41 2.34
CA MET A 100 4.99 -0.90 1.39
C MET A 100 4.61 -0.76 -0.08
N ALA A 101 5.64 -0.62 -0.93
CA ALA A 101 5.46 -0.55 -2.37
C ALA A 101 6.71 -0.97 -3.13
N PHE A 102 6.51 -1.54 -4.32
CA PHE A 102 7.58 -1.66 -5.30
C PHE A 102 7.75 -0.34 -6.06
N ALA A 103 9.00 0.06 -6.30
CA ALA A 103 9.33 1.14 -7.23
C ALA A 103 10.46 0.70 -8.17
N SER A 104 10.38 1.14 -9.43
CA SER A 104 11.39 0.83 -10.45
C SER A 104 12.76 1.36 -10.07
N ASP A 105 13.83 0.60 -10.35
CA ASP A 105 15.21 1.03 -10.08
C ASP A 105 15.82 1.84 -11.22
N GLY A 106 15.01 2.20 -12.24
CA GLY A 106 15.46 2.90 -13.44
C GLY A 106 16.18 1.99 -14.43
N VAL A 107 16.34 0.71 -14.10
CA VAL A 107 16.85 -0.34 -14.97
C VAL A 107 15.67 -1.21 -15.43
N PRO A 108 15.54 -1.51 -16.74
CA PRO A 108 14.44 -2.33 -17.24
C PRO A 108 14.35 -3.68 -16.52
N GLY A 109 13.18 -3.97 -15.95
CA GLY A 109 12.92 -5.24 -15.27
C GLY A 109 13.38 -5.30 -13.81
N GLU A 110 14.01 -4.24 -13.28
CA GLU A 110 14.43 -4.17 -11.87
C GLU A 110 13.51 -3.25 -11.06
N GLU A 111 13.21 -3.69 -9.84
CA GLU A 111 12.41 -2.94 -8.87
C GLU A 111 12.80 -3.39 -7.46
N THR A 112 12.59 -2.49 -6.52
CA THR A 112 12.87 -2.70 -5.11
C THR A 112 11.58 -2.54 -4.31
N LEU A 113 11.36 -3.42 -3.32
CA LEU A 113 10.33 -3.25 -2.31
C LEU A 113 10.81 -2.28 -1.22
N TYR A 114 10.08 -1.20 -1.01
CA TYR A 114 10.31 -0.22 0.03
C TYR A 114 9.29 -0.37 1.15
N LEU A 115 9.73 -0.13 2.38
CA LEU A 115 8.95 -0.28 3.61
C LEU A 115 9.01 1.05 4.37
N ARG A 116 7.86 1.59 4.77
CA ARG A 116 7.78 2.79 5.60
C ARG A 116 7.11 2.46 6.91
N GLU A 117 7.80 2.75 8.01
CA GLU A 117 7.34 2.49 9.36
C GLU A 117 5.94 3.06 9.64
N ALA A 118 5.12 2.20 10.23
CA ALA A 118 3.82 2.49 10.81
C ALA A 118 3.75 1.83 12.20
N LEU A 119 3.08 2.46 13.15
CA LEU A 119 2.95 1.93 14.51
C LEU A 119 1.50 1.45 14.78
N LEU A 120 1.33 0.19 15.19
CA LEU A 120 0.04 -0.27 15.70
C LEU A 120 -0.28 0.39 17.03
N GLY A 121 -1.45 1.04 17.12
CA GLY A 121 -1.92 1.63 18.37
C GLY A 121 -1.21 2.94 18.75
N GLY A 122 -0.65 3.65 17.76
CA GLY A 122 -0.25 5.07 17.79
C GLY A 122 0.28 5.61 19.12
N THR A 123 1.57 5.90 19.19
CA THR A 123 1.99 6.96 20.11
C THR A 123 1.33 8.27 19.66
N ARG A 124 0.39 8.70 20.51
CA ARG A 124 -0.31 9.98 20.60
C ARG A 124 0.45 11.16 20.00
N ASP A 125 -0.27 11.96 19.24
CA ASP A 125 -0.13 13.43 19.20
C ASP A 125 1.30 13.99 19.02
N GLU A 126 2.18 13.32 18.27
CA GLU A 126 3.39 14.00 17.82
C GLU A 126 3.00 14.96 16.69
N ALA A 127 3.33 16.24 16.84
CA ALA A 127 2.92 17.26 15.88
C ALA A 127 3.62 17.10 14.52
N ASP A 128 4.76 16.40 14.46
CA ASP A 128 5.50 16.11 13.23
C ASP A 128 6.39 14.86 13.39
N PRO A 129 5.79 13.66 13.47
CA PRO A 129 6.56 12.44 13.59
C PRO A 129 7.42 12.22 12.34
N VAL A 130 8.59 11.64 12.52
CA VAL A 130 9.40 11.09 11.43
C VAL A 130 9.31 9.57 11.46
N ARG A 131 9.14 8.96 10.29
CA ARG A 131 9.02 7.51 10.13
C ARG A 131 10.20 6.95 9.36
N ALA A 132 10.73 5.82 9.80
CA ALA A 132 11.81 5.16 9.09
C ALA A 132 11.38 4.70 7.69
N LEU A 133 12.24 4.91 6.70
CA LEU A 133 12.16 4.29 5.38
C LEU A 133 13.28 3.25 5.26
N ALA A 134 12.91 2.08 4.77
CA ALA A 134 13.82 0.98 4.48
C ALA A 134 13.57 0.41 3.09
N MET A 135 14.57 -0.29 2.56
CA MET A 135 14.36 -1.22 1.43
C MET A 135 14.42 -2.66 1.95
N PHE A 136 13.64 -3.54 1.35
CA PHE A 136 13.73 -4.97 1.62
C PHE A 136 14.86 -5.60 0.79
N ASP A 137 15.80 -6.27 1.45
CA ASP A 137 16.83 -7.08 0.80
C ASP A 137 16.29 -8.51 0.63
N ALA A 138 16.03 -8.94 -0.61
CA ALA A 138 15.49 -10.26 -0.88
C ALA A 138 16.47 -11.41 -0.62
N GLY A 139 17.79 -11.14 -0.64
CA GLY A 139 18.83 -12.14 -0.39
C GLY A 139 18.92 -12.49 1.09
N SER A 140 18.98 -11.48 1.96
CA SER A 140 18.99 -11.68 3.42
C SER A 140 17.59 -11.76 4.03
N ARG A 141 16.54 -11.36 3.29
CA ARG A 141 15.15 -11.25 3.75
C ARG A 141 14.98 -10.29 4.94
N THR A 142 15.69 -9.17 4.90
CA THR A 142 15.69 -8.18 5.98
C THR A 142 15.46 -6.78 5.45
N ALA A 143 14.91 -5.91 6.29
CA ALA A 143 14.84 -4.48 6.02
C ALA A 143 16.22 -3.82 6.22
N ARG A 144 16.66 -3.07 5.22
CA ARG A 144 17.85 -2.23 5.26
C ARG A 144 17.43 -0.76 5.40
N PRO A 145 17.70 -0.09 6.53
CA PRO A 145 17.36 1.31 6.72
C PRO A 145 18.01 2.21 5.68
N LEU A 146 17.26 3.20 5.21
CA LEU A 146 17.70 4.24 4.27
C LEU A 146 17.77 5.61 4.94
N GLY A 147 16.79 5.90 5.81
CA GLY A 147 16.70 7.13 6.58
C GLY A 147 15.30 7.32 7.15
N VAL A 148 14.90 8.57 7.37
CA VAL A 148 13.58 8.93 7.90
C VAL A 148 12.90 9.95 7.00
N GLY A 149 11.58 9.82 6.84
CA GLY A 149 10.73 10.76 6.13
C GLY A 149 9.71 11.41 7.07
N GLU A 150 9.44 12.69 6.87
CA GLU A 150 8.48 13.48 7.65
C GLU A 150 7.03 12.95 7.51
N GLY A 151 6.25 13.17 8.57
CA GLY A 151 4.83 12.85 8.66
C GLY A 151 4.52 11.49 9.30
N GLY A 152 3.25 11.32 9.68
CA GLY A 152 2.76 10.16 10.42
C GLY A 152 2.80 8.84 9.65
N ASP A 153 2.05 7.86 10.15
CA ASP A 153 1.92 6.55 9.51
C ASP A 153 1.46 6.73 8.06
N ALA A 154 2.04 5.96 7.13
CA ALA A 154 1.59 5.95 5.75
C ALA A 154 1.64 4.56 5.16
N ASP A 155 0.73 4.36 4.21
CA ASP A 155 0.92 3.35 3.19
C ASP A 155 1.83 3.90 2.06
N LEU A 156 2.41 3.04 1.24
CA LEU A 156 3.30 3.45 0.14
C LEU A 156 2.73 3.10 -1.24
N THR A 157 3.14 3.86 -2.27
CA THR A 157 3.01 3.45 -3.67
C THR A 157 4.25 3.88 -4.45
N GLY A 158 4.63 3.10 -5.46
CA GLY A 158 5.80 3.37 -6.29
C GLY A 158 5.47 3.24 -7.77
N THR A 159 6.30 3.85 -8.61
CA THR A 159 6.02 3.98 -10.04
C THR A 159 7.06 3.29 -10.92
N GLY A 160 6.69 3.05 -12.18
CA GLY A 160 7.59 2.54 -13.23
C GLY A 160 8.73 3.50 -13.60
N ASP A 161 8.57 4.80 -13.38
CA ASP A 161 9.61 5.82 -13.55
C ASP A 161 10.48 6.02 -12.29
N GLY A 162 10.27 5.20 -11.25
CA GLY A 162 11.18 5.08 -10.11
C GLY A 162 10.95 6.07 -8.98
N ARG A 163 9.76 6.68 -8.91
CA ARG A 163 9.34 7.54 -7.79
C ARG A 163 8.65 6.71 -6.71
N LEU A 164 8.69 7.21 -5.48
CA LEU A 164 8.10 6.57 -4.31
C LEU A 164 7.30 7.61 -3.53
N PHE A 165 6.07 7.28 -3.17
CA PHE A 165 5.16 8.16 -2.47
C PHE A 165 4.56 7.49 -1.24
N GLY A 166 4.08 8.30 -0.30
CA GLY A 166 3.27 7.85 0.82
C GLY A 166 1.94 8.58 0.92
N PHE A 167 0.90 7.84 1.28
CA PHE A 167 -0.37 8.40 1.72
C PHE A 167 -0.36 8.49 3.24
N VAL A 168 0.02 9.68 3.70
CA VAL A 168 0.37 9.95 5.09
C VAL A 168 -0.85 10.42 5.86
N LYS A 169 -1.14 9.74 6.97
CA LYS A 169 -2.20 10.14 7.90
C LYS A 169 -1.92 11.55 8.46
N GLY A 170 -2.93 12.40 8.41
CA GLY A 170 -2.92 13.73 9.06
C GLY A 170 -3.05 13.62 10.58
N ALA A 171 -2.73 14.71 11.28
CA ALA A 171 -3.10 14.82 12.70
C ALA A 171 -4.64 14.76 12.86
N PRO A 172 -5.17 14.44 14.06
CA PRO A 172 -6.62 14.43 14.28
C PRO A 172 -7.28 15.75 13.83
N GLY A 173 -8.24 15.64 12.90
CA GLY A 173 -8.95 16.79 12.32
C GLY A 173 -8.28 17.45 11.12
N GLU A 174 -7.05 17.05 10.78
CA GLU A 174 -6.31 17.56 9.62
C GLU A 174 -6.48 16.62 8.40
N PRO A 175 -6.35 17.15 7.17
CA PRO A 175 -6.35 16.32 5.98
C PRO A 175 -5.13 15.38 5.97
N ALA A 176 -5.28 14.26 5.29
CA ALA A 176 -4.14 13.43 4.92
C ALA A 176 -3.23 14.17 3.92
N SER A 177 -2.03 13.65 3.66
CA SER A 177 -1.10 14.24 2.70
C SER A 177 -0.47 13.19 1.78
N LEU A 178 -0.15 13.61 0.56
CA LEU A 178 0.71 12.86 -0.35
C LEU A 178 2.14 13.36 -0.18
N SER A 179 3.06 12.47 0.19
CA SER A 179 4.48 12.78 0.28
C SER A 179 5.27 12.05 -0.78
N GLU A 180 6.28 12.67 -1.39
CA GLU A 180 7.27 11.99 -2.22
C GLU A 180 8.56 11.78 -1.43
N TYR A 181 9.18 10.61 -1.56
CA TYR A 181 10.39 10.26 -0.82
C TYR A 181 11.58 9.98 -1.74
N ASP A 182 12.75 10.43 -1.31
CA ASP A 182 14.01 10.05 -1.92
C ASP A 182 14.35 8.60 -1.52
N LYS A 183 14.36 7.71 -2.51
CA LYS A 183 14.58 6.27 -2.32
C LYS A 183 15.98 5.90 -1.83
N ARG A 184 16.93 6.84 -1.77
CA ARG A 184 18.31 6.59 -1.34
C ARG A 184 18.55 7.03 0.10
N THR A 185 17.90 8.11 0.51
CA THR A 185 18.14 8.81 1.78
C THR A 185 16.94 8.76 2.72
N GLY A 186 15.75 8.40 2.22
CA GLY A 186 14.50 8.44 2.98
C GLY A 186 13.90 9.83 3.19
N ALA A 187 14.60 10.89 2.76
CA ALA A 187 14.14 12.26 2.93
C ALA A 187 12.83 12.54 2.17
N THR A 188 11.96 13.35 2.77
CA THR A 188 10.78 13.88 2.10
C THR A 188 11.20 14.91 1.06
N LEU A 189 10.90 14.64 -0.22
CA LEU A 189 11.17 15.55 -1.34
C LEU A 189 10.06 16.58 -1.52
N SER A 190 8.81 16.17 -1.30
CA SER A 190 7.65 17.03 -1.40
C SER A 190 6.52 16.51 -0.53
N ARG A 191 5.59 17.42 -0.18
CA ARG A 191 4.39 17.10 0.61
C ARG A 191 3.23 17.96 0.14
N THR A 192 2.12 17.31 -0.18
CA THR A 192 0.91 17.96 -0.69
C THR A 192 -0.28 17.58 0.20
N PRO A 193 -0.92 18.56 0.89
CA PRO A 193 -2.17 18.30 1.60
C PRO A 193 -3.27 17.84 0.63
N LEU A 194 -4.00 16.80 1.02
CA LEU A 194 -5.11 16.24 0.24
C LEU A 194 -6.42 16.80 0.81
N SER A 195 -6.70 18.07 0.53
CA SER A 195 -7.91 18.74 1.02
C SER A 195 -9.18 17.95 0.68
N GLY A 196 -10.00 17.67 1.69
CA GLY A 196 -11.23 16.86 1.53
C GLY A 196 -11.02 15.35 1.70
N VAL A 197 -9.78 14.88 1.87
CA VAL A 197 -9.46 13.49 2.20
C VAL A 197 -8.95 13.43 3.63
N SER A 198 -9.76 12.86 4.52
CA SER A 198 -9.41 12.68 5.93
C SER A 198 -9.47 11.20 6.30
N ILE A 199 -8.40 10.70 6.90
CA ILE A 199 -8.35 9.35 7.48
C ILE A 199 -8.83 9.49 8.92
N HIS A 200 -10.07 9.07 9.19
CA HIS A 200 -10.63 9.12 10.53
C HIS A 200 -9.96 8.11 11.47
N ASP A 201 -10.22 8.23 12.78
CA ASP A 201 -9.66 7.29 13.74
C ASP A 201 -10.17 5.87 13.50
N ALA A 202 -9.26 4.91 13.66
CA ALA A 202 -9.47 3.49 13.36
C ALA A 202 -9.93 3.17 11.91
N ALA A 203 -9.79 4.11 10.97
CA ALA A 203 -9.96 3.83 9.55
C ALA A 203 -8.84 2.92 9.05
N SER A 204 -9.20 2.02 8.13
CA SER A 204 -8.26 1.41 7.20
C SER A 204 -8.06 2.36 6.03
N TRP A 205 -6.84 2.51 5.56
CA TRP A 205 -6.52 3.35 4.40
C TRP A 205 -5.43 2.70 3.56
N ALA A 206 -5.50 2.90 2.26
CA ALA A 206 -4.47 2.48 1.32
C ALA A 206 -4.50 3.38 0.09
N PHE A 207 -3.48 3.31 -0.76
CA PHE A 207 -3.52 4.03 -2.02
C PHE A 207 -2.61 3.40 -3.08
N ALA A 208 -2.88 3.73 -4.33
CA ALA A 208 -1.97 3.38 -5.41
C ALA A 208 -1.95 4.46 -6.49
N THR A 209 -0.86 4.49 -7.25
CA THR A 209 -0.74 5.32 -8.45
C THR A 209 -1.17 4.55 -9.70
N TRP A 210 -1.83 5.24 -10.63
CA TRP A 210 -2.13 4.69 -11.94
C TRP A 210 -2.39 5.82 -12.94
N GLY A 211 -1.82 5.71 -14.14
CA GLY A 211 -2.04 6.67 -15.22
C GLY A 211 -1.54 8.09 -14.90
N GLY A 212 -0.62 8.25 -13.95
CA GLY A 212 -0.13 9.56 -13.48
C GLY A 212 -1.01 10.22 -12.41
N ALA A 213 -2.10 9.58 -12.00
CA ALA A 213 -2.94 10.01 -10.88
C ALA A 213 -2.70 9.12 -9.64
N PHE A 214 -3.23 9.56 -8.51
CA PHE A 214 -3.27 8.82 -7.25
C PHE A 214 -4.71 8.46 -6.89
N TYR A 215 -4.90 7.23 -6.42
CA TYR A 215 -6.19 6.70 -6.00
C TYR A 215 -6.11 6.32 -4.52
N PHE A 216 -6.84 7.06 -3.68
CA PHE A 216 -6.84 6.89 -2.23
C PHE A 216 -8.09 6.17 -1.80
N PHE A 217 -7.92 5.05 -1.08
CA PHE A 217 -8.99 4.27 -0.52
C PHE A 217 -9.06 4.53 0.98
N VAL A 218 -10.24 4.92 1.46
CA VAL A 218 -10.47 5.19 2.89
C VAL A 218 -11.73 4.47 3.30
N LYS A 219 -11.63 3.59 4.29
CA LYS A 219 -12.80 2.95 4.89
C LYS A 219 -13.78 4.01 5.37
N ASN A 220 -15.06 3.79 5.14
CA ASN A 220 -16.12 4.66 5.63
C ASN A 220 -16.44 4.37 7.11
N PRO A 221 -16.95 5.36 7.86
CA PRO A 221 -17.40 5.20 9.25
C PRO A 221 -18.77 4.50 9.31
N ASP A 222 -18.87 3.35 8.64
CA ASP A 222 -20.11 2.59 8.52
C ASP A 222 -20.40 1.76 9.79
N PRO A 223 -21.68 1.41 10.03
CA PRO A 223 -22.01 0.36 10.99
C PRO A 223 -21.38 -0.98 10.60
N VAL A 224 -21.06 -1.82 11.58
CA VAL A 224 -20.36 -3.11 11.38
C VAL A 224 -21.05 -4.03 10.35
N GLU A 225 -22.36 -3.91 10.15
CA GLU A 225 -23.14 -4.72 9.21
C GLU A 225 -22.93 -4.36 7.73
N ARG A 226 -22.31 -3.21 7.44
CA ARG A 226 -21.98 -2.78 6.08
C ARG A 226 -20.57 -2.21 6.10
N ILE A 227 -19.61 -2.87 5.49
CA ILE A 227 -18.24 -2.38 5.43
C ILE A 227 -18.00 -1.85 4.02
N THR A 228 -17.88 -0.52 3.88
CA THR A 228 -17.53 0.09 2.60
C THR A 228 -16.30 0.99 2.69
N SER A 229 -15.75 1.31 1.53
CA SER A 229 -14.67 2.29 1.37
C SER A 229 -15.03 3.33 0.32
N SER A 230 -14.56 4.55 0.54
CA SER A 230 -14.52 5.60 -0.46
C SER A 230 -13.24 5.53 -1.28
N VAL A 231 -13.31 5.88 -2.56
CA VAL A 231 -12.14 6.07 -3.43
C VAL A 231 -12.11 7.51 -3.96
N TYR A 232 -10.98 8.17 -3.71
CA TYR A 232 -10.68 9.53 -4.18
C TYR A 232 -9.60 9.48 -5.26
N ARG A 233 -9.69 10.35 -6.26
CA ARG A 233 -8.64 10.56 -7.27
C ARG A 233 -7.96 11.90 -7.05
N TYR A 234 -6.64 11.93 -7.14
CA TYR A 234 -5.87 13.17 -7.22
C TYR A 234 -4.98 13.18 -8.45
N ASP A 235 -5.16 14.19 -9.28
CA ASP A 235 -4.33 14.46 -10.44
C ASP A 235 -3.37 15.62 -10.10
N PRO A 236 -2.07 15.34 -9.88
CA PRO A 236 -1.11 16.35 -9.48
C PRO A 236 -0.89 17.43 -10.56
N GLY A 237 -1.20 17.14 -11.83
CA GLY A 237 -1.06 18.10 -12.93
C GLY A 237 -2.23 19.06 -13.05
N SER A 238 -3.38 18.75 -12.43
CA SER A 238 -4.62 19.53 -12.59
C SER A 238 -4.66 20.82 -11.76
N GLY A 239 -3.92 20.87 -10.64
CA GLY A 239 -4.04 21.95 -9.64
C GLY A 239 -5.35 21.95 -8.84
N ALA A 240 -6.25 20.98 -9.08
CA ALA A 240 -7.50 20.81 -8.36
C ALA A 240 -7.31 19.95 -7.10
N PRO A 241 -8.19 20.09 -6.07
CA PRO A 241 -8.19 19.16 -4.94
C PRO A 241 -8.60 17.74 -5.37
N PRO A 242 -8.35 16.72 -4.54
CA PRO A 242 -8.84 15.37 -4.79
C PRO A 242 -10.36 15.31 -5.02
N GLU A 243 -10.78 14.46 -5.95
CA GLU A 243 -12.17 14.20 -6.32
C GLU A 243 -12.65 12.89 -5.70
N LEU A 244 -13.81 12.88 -5.05
CA LEU A 244 -14.47 11.64 -4.61
C LEU A 244 -15.11 10.96 -5.84
N LEU A 245 -14.64 9.77 -6.19
CA LEU A 245 -15.18 9.01 -7.34
C LEU A 245 -16.35 8.12 -6.95
N ARG A 246 -16.24 7.44 -5.79
CA ARG A 246 -17.22 6.49 -5.24
C ARG A 246 -17.09 6.46 -3.72
N ASP A 247 -18.18 6.21 -3.03
CA ASP A 247 -18.28 6.10 -1.56
C ASP A 247 -18.88 4.77 -1.08
N ASP A 248 -19.04 3.80 -1.98
CA ASP A 248 -19.81 2.58 -1.74
C ASP A 248 -19.07 1.31 -2.20
N LEU A 249 -17.73 1.34 -2.30
CA LEU A 249 -16.97 0.13 -2.61
C LEU A 249 -17.26 -0.93 -1.54
N SER A 250 -17.74 -2.10 -1.95
CA SER A 250 -18.30 -3.12 -1.06
C SER A 250 -17.23 -3.95 -0.34
N ALA A 251 -16.21 -3.30 0.22
CA ALA A 251 -15.15 -3.89 1.02
C ALA A 251 -14.47 -2.83 1.90
N GLU A 252 -13.85 -3.28 3.00
CA GLU A 252 -12.78 -2.50 3.65
C GLU A 252 -11.52 -2.67 2.84
N VAL A 253 -10.99 -1.57 2.30
CA VAL A 253 -9.69 -1.56 1.66
C VAL A 253 -8.64 -1.21 2.73
N ILE A 254 -7.81 -2.19 3.08
CA ILE A 254 -6.73 -2.03 4.08
C ILE A 254 -5.34 -1.99 3.44
N GLY A 255 -5.18 -2.54 2.23
CA GLY A 255 -3.95 -2.43 1.45
C GLY A 255 -4.27 -2.32 -0.02
N ALA A 256 -3.45 -1.56 -0.76
CA ALA A 256 -3.59 -1.36 -2.19
C ALA A 256 -2.21 -1.39 -2.84
N GLY A 257 -2.07 -2.21 -3.88
CA GLY A 257 -0.80 -2.41 -4.56
C GLY A 257 -0.98 -2.34 -6.07
N VAL A 258 -0.01 -1.73 -6.71
CA VAL A 258 0.10 -1.65 -8.16
C VAL A 258 1.52 -2.03 -8.55
N SER A 259 1.65 -2.71 -9.68
CA SER A 259 2.97 -3.05 -10.22
C SER A 259 3.64 -1.83 -10.83
N THR A 260 4.98 -1.84 -10.86
CA THR A 260 5.79 -0.86 -11.63
C THR A 260 5.54 -0.91 -13.15
N CYS A 261 4.77 -1.88 -13.63
CA CYS A 261 4.26 -1.95 -15.00
C CYS A 261 3.02 -1.08 -15.25
N ALA A 262 2.39 -0.52 -14.21
CA ALA A 262 1.27 0.39 -14.41
C ALA A 262 1.71 1.67 -15.12
N PRO A 263 0.83 2.25 -15.96
CA PRO A 263 1.12 3.46 -16.70
C PRO A 263 1.42 4.61 -15.75
N THR A 264 2.45 5.40 -16.07
CA THR A 264 2.76 6.67 -15.39
C THR A 264 2.05 7.86 -16.05
N VAL A 265 1.45 7.63 -17.22
CA VAL A 265 0.60 8.55 -17.96
C VAL A 265 -0.45 7.73 -18.71
N ILE A 266 -1.69 8.21 -18.79
CA ILE A 266 -2.68 7.63 -19.71
C ILE A 266 -2.39 8.20 -21.11
N PRO A 267 -2.10 7.37 -22.13
CA PRO A 267 -2.00 7.86 -23.50
C PRO A 267 -3.31 8.54 -23.91
N GLN A 268 -3.22 9.74 -24.50
CA GLN A 268 -4.38 10.44 -25.06
C GLN A 268 -4.94 9.74 -26.30
#